data_AF-A0A0B2UX25-F1
#
_entry.id   AF-A0A0B2UX25-F1
#
_cell.length_a   1.000
_cell.length_b   1.000
_cell.length_c   1.000
_cell.angle_alpha   90.00
_cell.angle_beta   90.00
_cell.angle_gamma   90.00
#
_symmetry.space_group_name_H-M   'P 1'
#
loop_
_entity.id
_entity.type
_entity.pdbx_description
1 polymer ?
#
loop_
_entity_poly.entity_id
_entity_poly.type
_entity_poly.pdbx_seq_one_letter_code
_entity_poly.pdbx_strand_id
1 'polypeptide(L)'
;MRLKWLSIIVFIFPLVSNPSFNSHRFANAAIQQTSTAHDAVLEKLLKQFIHKHANCSRTEWACKRNCRLQFVDRSTGLCKRAHPHDQCFGIPIRYNYTEDAPDVFATLDRYQILNRFPRCWSALGPLLCAVAYRPCSNRSYFELTMTKPGFMEMWQVLRKDMCHRAIEQCAFVVVNGLWPSFINCSHTPVNKIGRQLFSDGSCEMPYNKEPAVVGRSQCLWPLVVSAEAYRDAVPLIDDCYMPCRSPLLSSEGIRKNLLAFIFTVSLIVVLLSSICFGYTSFFSSLWLTNLCVYTLGHALLSATIHWLIWMTGFFDGIAQSVMCVASGRIRRDTYGMANGALQWCNIESWLLHTSLLSAFLWLCCFLVLRVGHAPIRKDHCIYVDGRPEMSIRCVLLVIYLVAAIVATIGLWMNTVRVERELKKSNVIRFQIIFPAAVVVFCNY
;
A
#
# COMPACT_ATOMS: atom_id res chain seq x y z
N MET A 1 -49.89 -18.92 23.26
CA MET A 1 -49.99 -20.16 24.06
C MET A 1 -48.65 -20.45 24.71
N ARG A 2 -48.64 -20.52 26.05
CA ARG A 2 -47.72 -21.19 27.01
C ARG A 2 -46.22 -20.81 26.98
N LEU A 3 -45.68 -19.99 27.88
CA LEU A 3 -45.37 -20.13 29.33
C LEU A 3 -44.28 -21.15 29.74
N LYS A 4 -43.22 -20.56 30.36
CA LYS A 4 -42.42 -20.96 31.55
C LYS A 4 -41.60 -22.25 31.57
N TRP A 5 -40.34 -22.14 32.02
CA TRP A 5 -39.80 -22.42 33.39
C TRP A 5 -38.26 -22.48 33.28
N LEU A 6 -37.45 -21.58 33.87
CA LEU A 6 -36.92 -21.53 35.25
C LEU A 6 -36.30 -22.85 35.75
N SER A 7 -34.98 -22.84 36.00
CA SER A 7 -34.38 -23.48 37.18
C SER A 7 -32.95 -23.02 37.45
N ILE A 8 -32.79 -22.50 38.67
CA ILE A 8 -31.59 -22.13 39.41
C ILE A 8 -31.09 -23.38 40.14
N ILE A 9 -29.79 -23.66 40.16
CA ILE A 9 -29.18 -24.53 41.19
C ILE A 9 -27.90 -23.91 41.73
N VAL A 10 -27.97 -23.62 43.03
CA VAL A 10 -26.93 -23.24 43.98
C VAL A 10 -26.27 -24.52 44.51
N PHE A 11 -24.95 -24.52 44.73
CA PHE A 11 -24.30 -25.50 45.60
C PHE A 11 -23.40 -24.79 46.63
N ILE A 12 -23.62 -25.15 47.89
CA ILE A 12 -22.96 -24.69 49.12
C ILE A 12 -22.38 -25.94 49.82
N PHE A 13 -21.07 -25.89 50.13
CA PHE A 13 -20.29 -26.47 51.26
C PHE A 13 -20.33 -28.00 51.56
N PRO A 14 -19.32 -28.63 52.22
CA PRO A 14 -18.57 -28.23 53.45
C PRO A 14 -17.01 -28.33 53.34
N LEU A 15 -16.17 -27.59 54.11
CA LEU A 15 -15.81 -27.63 55.54
C LEU A 15 -14.99 -28.88 55.98
N VAL A 16 -13.66 -28.75 56.11
CA VAL A 16 -12.72 -29.57 56.93
C VAL A 16 -11.48 -28.68 57.21
N SER A 17 -11.42 -27.96 58.34
CA SER A 17 -10.75 -28.25 59.63
C SER A 17 -9.21 -28.28 59.65
N ASN A 18 -8.67 -27.21 60.23
CA ASN A 18 -7.49 -27.01 61.10
C ASN A 18 -6.58 -28.22 61.48
N PRO A 19 -5.31 -27.94 61.83
CA PRO A 19 -4.99 -27.97 63.25
C PRO A 19 -4.09 -26.83 63.79
N SER A 20 -4.51 -26.34 64.95
CA SER A 20 -3.75 -25.95 66.15
C SER A 20 -2.34 -25.39 66.02
N PHE A 21 -2.14 -24.18 66.55
CA PHE A 21 -0.94 -23.89 67.33
C PHE A 21 -1.32 -23.18 68.63
N ASN A 22 -0.87 -23.78 69.74
CA ASN A 22 -1.19 -23.41 71.10
C ASN A 22 -0.54 -22.10 71.53
N SER A 23 -1.33 -21.34 72.28
CA SER A 23 -0.90 -20.30 73.20
C SER A 23 -0.06 -20.92 74.32
N HIS A 24 1.19 -20.48 74.46
CA HIS A 24 1.87 -20.48 75.75
C HIS A 24 2.22 -19.05 76.12
N ARG A 25 1.60 -18.57 77.20
CA ARG A 25 2.07 -17.45 78.00
C ARG A 25 3.48 -17.77 78.47
N PHE A 26 4.44 -16.91 78.13
CA PHE A 26 5.48 -16.53 79.07
C PHE A 26 5.45 -15.01 79.17
N ALA A 27 5.13 -14.56 80.38
CA ALA A 27 5.45 -13.22 80.82
C ALA A 27 6.97 -13.05 80.72
N ASN A 28 7.41 -11.99 80.05
CA ASN A 28 8.52 -11.19 80.51
C ASN A 28 8.23 -9.75 80.11
N ALA A 29 7.85 -8.98 81.14
CA ALA A 29 7.89 -7.54 81.13
C ALA A 29 9.34 -7.06 80.96
N ALA A 30 9.47 -5.82 80.48
CA ALA A 30 10.70 -5.08 80.24
C ALA A 30 11.37 -5.34 78.88
N ILE A 31 10.75 -4.81 77.80
CA ILE A 31 11.33 -3.93 76.75
C ILE A 31 10.11 -3.48 75.93
N GLN A 32 9.35 -2.50 76.41
CA GLN A 32 8.13 -2.07 75.71
C GLN A 32 7.85 -0.56 75.84
N GLN A 33 8.91 0.24 75.68
CA GLN A 33 8.77 1.68 75.52
C GLN A 33 9.59 2.28 74.36
N THR A 34 10.28 1.45 73.56
CA THR A 34 11.00 1.91 72.34
C THR A 34 10.42 1.37 71.02
N SER A 35 9.49 0.39 71.02
CA SER A 35 8.97 -0.21 69.77
C SER A 35 7.76 0.50 69.16
N THR A 36 6.91 1.17 69.94
CA THR A 36 5.65 1.74 69.42
C THR A 36 5.85 2.87 68.41
N ALA A 37 6.94 3.64 68.54
CA ALA A 37 7.31 4.66 67.57
C ALA A 37 7.92 4.04 66.29
N HIS A 38 8.70 2.98 66.42
CA HIS A 38 9.33 2.29 65.29
C HIS A 38 8.30 1.53 64.44
N ASP A 39 7.31 0.91 65.10
CA ASP A 39 6.20 0.20 64.45
C ASP A 39 5.26 1.17 63.72
N ALA A 40 4.98 2.36 64.29
CA ALA A 40 4.19 3.40 63.62
C ALA A 40 4.90 4.02 62.40
N VAL A 41 6.23 4.18 62.46
CA VAL A 41 7.04 4.66 61.33
C VAL A 41 7.09 3.61 60.22
N LEU A 42 7.24 2.33 60.57
CA LEU A 42 7.23 1.21 59.62
C LEU A 42 5.87 1.08 58.93
N GLU A 43 4.77 1.20 59.66
CA GLU A 43 3.42 1.16 59.10
C GLU A 43 3.17 2.30 58.10
N LYS A 44 3.64 3.52 58.42
CA LYS A 44 3.55 4.68 57.52
C LYS A 44 4.39 4.50 56.26
N LEU A 45 5.61 3.96 56.38
CA LEU A 45 6.47 3.64 55.24
C LEU A 45 5.87 2.54 54.35
N LEU A 46 5.29 1.51 54.95
CA LEU A 46 4.64 0.42 54.23
C LEU A 46 3.42 0.93 53.44
N LYS A 47 2.57 1.76 54.05
CA LYS A 47 1.43 2.39 53.36
C LYS A 47 1.87 3.27 52.19
N GLN A 48 2.94 4.05 52.35
CA GLN A 48 3.51 4.86 51.27
C GLN A 48 4.10 3.99 50.14
N PHE A 49 4.78 2.90 50.48
CA PHE A 49 5.34 1.98 49.50
C PHE A 49 4.24 1.28 48.71
N ILE A 50 3.21 0.77 49.38
CA ILE A 50 2.04 0.13 48.74
C ILE A 50 1.35 1.12 47.80
N HIS A 51 1.12 2.37 48.24
CA HIS A 51 0.47 3.38 47.41
C HIS A 51 1.31 3.75 46.17
N LYS A 52 2.63 3.93 46.34
CA LYS A 52 3.56 4.18 45.22
C LYS A 52 3.64 2.99 44.26
N HIS A 53 3.69 1.77 44.78
CA HIS A 53 3.72 0.55 43.98
C HIS A 53 2.41 0.37 43.20
N ALA A 54 1.26 0.59 43.86
CA ALA A 54 -0.05 0.54 43.22
C ALA A 54 -0.17 1.58 42.09
N ASN A 55 0.27 2.82 42.33
CA ASN A 55 0.27 3.86 41.29
C ASN A 55 1.20 3.47 40.12
N CYS A 56 2.42 3.02 40.43
CA CYS A 56 3.40 2.59 39.44
C CYS A 56 2.91 1.41 38.60
N SER A 57 2.25 0.41 39.20
CA SER A 57 1.69 -0.74 38.48
C SER A 57 0.66 -0.34 37.42
N ARG A 58 0.00 0.81 37.61
CA ARG A 58 -1.00 1.36 36.70
C ARG A 58 -0.38 2.24 35.61
N THR A 59 0.70 2.97 35.92
CA THR A 59 1.23 4.03 35.04
C THR A 59 2.56 3.70 34.36
N GLU A 60 3.34 2.74 34.89
CA GLU A 60 4.70 2.48 34.42
C GLU A 60 4.94 1.02 34.05
N TRP A 61 5.54 0.79 32.88
CA TRP A 61 5.94 -0.54 32.41
C TRP A 61 6.90 -1.22 33.39
N ALA A 62 7.76 -0.44 34.05
CA ALA A 62 8.79 -0.94 34.96
C ALA A 62 8.19 -1.65 36.18
N CYS A 63 6.91 -1.42 36.53
CA CYS A 63 6.23 -2.14 37.61
C CYS A 63 5.42 -3.35 37.16
N LYS A 64 5.23 -3.54 35.85
CA LYS A 64 4.53 -4.72 35.30
C LYS A 64 5.54 -5.85 35.06
N ARG A 65 5.40 -6.95 35.81
CA ARG A 65 6.34 -8.09 35.75
C ARG A 65 6.48 -8.69 34.35
N ASN A 66 5.41 -8.71 33.55
CA ASN A 66 5.41 -9.27 32.20
C ASN A 66 6.01 -8.32 31.14
N CYS A 67 6.36 -7.09 31.54
CA CYS A 67 6.87 -6.04 30.66
C CYS A 67 8.32 -5.66 30.94
N ARG A 68 9.00 -6.43 31.80
CA ARG A 68 10.36 -6.15 32.22
C ARG A 68 11.19 -7.42 32.34
N LEU A 69 12.45 -7.32 31.95
CA LEU A 69 13.52 -8.20 32.44
C LEU A 69 14.06 -7.58 33.72
N GLN A 70 14.33 -8.41 34.73
CA GLN A 70 14.82 -7.96 36.03
C GLN A 70 16.16 -8.61 36.35
N PHE A 71 17.14 -7.79 36.72
CA PHE A 71 18.45 -8.21 37.20
C PHE A 71 18.57 -7.76 38.65
N VAL A 72 18.42 -8.71 39.56
CA VAL A 72 18.40 -8.47 41.02
C VAL A 72 19.82 -8.53 41.56
N ASP A 73 20.21 -7.56 42.38
CA ASP A 73 21.53 -7.43 43.01
C ASP A 73 22.72 -7.51 42.03
N ARG A 74 22.43 -7.22 40.75
CA ARG A 74 23.38 -7.13 39.65
C ARG A 74 23.02 -5.89 38.85
N SER A 75 23.82 -4.83 38.99
CA SER A 75 23.84 -3.80 37.94
C SER A 75 24.71 -4.33 36.82
N THR A 76 24.14 -4.48 35.63
CA THR A 76 24.88 -4.89 34.44
C THR A 76 25.83 -3.78 33.98
N GLY A 77 25.63 -2.54 34.43
CA GLY A 77 26.34 -1.35 33.96
C GLY A 77 25.93 -0.91 32.55
N LEU A 78 24.98 -1.61 31.91
CA LEU A 78 24.57 -1.39 30.53
C LEU A 78 23.48 -0.32 30.42
N CYS A 79 22.66 -0.14 31.46
CA CYS A 79 21.71 0.97 31.53
C CYS A 79 22.44 2.32 31.72
N LYS A 80 22.55 3.09 30.66
CA LYS A 80 23.18 4.42 30.66
C LYS A 80 22.16 5.54 30.49
N ARG A 81 22.53 6.73 30.98
CA ARG A 81 21.74 7.95 30.79
C ARG A 81 21.97 8.46 29.37
N ALA A 82 20.91 8.88 28.69
CA ALA A 82 21.03 9.41 27.34
C ALA A 82 21.88 10.68 27.28
N HIS A 83 22.76 10.74 26.30
CA HIS A 83 23.53 11.92 25.95
C HIS A 83 22.67 12.86 25.07
N PRO A 84 22.83 14.19 25.13
CA PRO A 84 22.08 15.13 24.28
C PRO A 84 22.23 14.92 22.77
N HIS A 85 23.28 14.21 22.33
CA HIS A 85 23.53 13.89 20.93
C HIS A 85 23.02 12.51 20.51
N ASP A 86 22.47 11.72 21.44
CA ASP A 86 21.94 10.40 21.13
C ASP A 86 20.65 10.55 20.33
N GLN A 87 20.67 10.10 19.08
CA GLN A 87 19.55 10.20 18.16
C GLN A 87 19.36 8.89 17.42
N CYS A 88 18.11 8.49 17.20
CA CYS A 88 17.75 7.39 16.31
C CYS A 88 16.99 7.94 15.11
N PHE A 89 17.57 7.82 13.91
CA PHE A 89 17.01 8.36 12.66
C PHE A 89 16.58 9.84 12.76
N GLY A 90 17.34 10.65 13.51
CA GLY A 90 17.05 12.08 13.74
C GLY A 90 16.09 12.38 14.90
N ILE A 91 15.58 11.36 15.60
CA ILE A 91 14.78 11.57 16.82
C ILE A 91 15.68 11.50 18.07
N PRO A 92 15.66 12.53 18.94
CA PRO A 92 16.48 12.55 20.15
C PRO A 92 15.98 11.56 21.21
N ILE A 93 16.90 10.80 21.79
CA ILE A 93 16.62 9.86 22.88
C ILE A 93 16.69 10.61 24.22
N ARG A 94 15.55 10.69 24.93
CA ARG A 94 15.43 11.46 26.19
C ARG A 94 15.29 10.59 27.44
N TYR A 95 15.39 9.27 27.29
CA TYR A 95 15.20 8.30 28.36
C TYR A 95 16.46 7.47 28.56
N ASN A 96 16.62 6.87 29.75
CA ASN A 96 17.72 5.95 30.01
C ASN A 96 17.54 4.69 29.18
N TYR A 97 18.60 4.25 28.52
CA TYR A 97 18.57 3.10 27.62
C TYR A 97 19.78 2.19 27.80
N THR A 98 19.65 0.97 27.28
CA THR A 98 20.69 -0.06 27.24
C THR A 98 20.96 -0.45 25.80
N GLU A 99 22.23 -0.69 25.49
CA GLU A 99 22.69 -1.18 24.19
C GLU A 99 22.71 -2.71 24.24
N ASP A 100 21.60 -3.33 23.83
CA ASP A 100 21.37 -4.78 23.99
C ASP A 100 22.35 -5.64 23.15
N ALA A 101 22.87 -5.10 22.04
CA ALA A 101 23.98 -5.71 21.30
C ALA A 101 24.74 -4.65 20.44
N PRO A 102 26.09 -4.67 20.43
CA PRO A 102 26.89 -3.73 19.64
C PRO A 102 26.65 -3.87 18.13
N ASP A 103 26.34 -5.08 17.67
CA ASP A 103 26.08 -5.39 16.25
C ASP A 103 24.83 -4.68 15.69
N VAL A 104 23.88 -4.32 16.58
CA VAL A 104 22.66 -3.61 16.19
C VAL A 104 23.00 -2.21 15.73
N PHE A 105 23.86 -1.49 16.46
CA PHE A 105 24.28 -0.14 16.08
C PHE A 105 25.07 -0.12 14.79
N ALA A 106 25.97 -1.07 14.59
CA ALA A 106 26.78 -1.18 13.37
C ALA A 106 25.93 -1.45 12.11
N THR A 107 24.73 -1.99 12.26
CA THR A 107 23.85 -2.35 11.14
C THR A 107 22.63 -1.43 10.99
N LEU A 108 22.34 -0.59 11.99
CA LEU A 108 21.13 0.25 12.06
C LEU A 108 21.03 1.20 10.86
N ASP A 109 22.13 1.86 10.48
CA ASP A 109 22.17 2.83 9.38
C ASP A 109 21.83 2.19 8.02
N ARG A 110 22.12 0.89 7.84
CA ARG A 110 21.80 0.17 6.59
C ARG A 110 20.30 0.08 6.36
N TYR A 111 19.50 0.05 7.42
CA TYR A 111 18.04 -0.01 7.32
C TYR A 111 17.40 1.35 7.09
N GLN A 112 18.16 2.45 7.22
CA GLN A 112 17.65 3.79 6.95
C GLN A 112 17.14 3.94 5.50
N ILE A 113 17.67 3.16 4.55
CA ILE A 113 17.20 3.15 3.15
C ILE A 113 15.72 2.77 3.03
N LEU A 114 15.19 2.01 3.99
CA LEU A 114 13.78 1.61 4.02
C LEU A 114 12.85 2.79 4.29
N ASN A 115 13.38 3.96 4.67
CA ASN A 115 12.62 5.20 4.68
C ASN A 115 12.01 5.53 3.30
N ARG A 116 12.51 4.98 2.20
CA ARG A 116 11.86 5.16 0.88
C ARG A 116 10.50 4.45 0.74
N PHE A 117 10.11 3.64 1.72
CA PHE A 117 8.84 2.91 1.77
C PHE A 117 8.02 3.38 2.99
N PRO A 118 7.13 4.37 2.82
CA PRO A 118 6.58 5.14 3.94
C PRO A 118 5.72 4.33 4.91
N ARG A 119 4.89 3.41 4.43
CA ARG A 119 3.99 2.57 5.23
C ARG A 119 4.78 1.49 5.95
N CYS A 120 5.72 0.82 5.28
CA CYS A 120 6.66 -0.09 5.94
C CYS A 120 7.52 0.65 7.00
N TRP A 121 8.12 1.78 6.64
CA TRP A 121 8.99 2.56 7.53
C TRP A 121 8.27 3.08 8.77
N SER A 122 7.00 3.45 8.64
CA SER A 122 6.18 3.90 9.78
C SER A 122 6.01 2.82 10.86
N ALA A 123 6.08 1.54 10.49
CA ALA A 123 6.01 0.43 11.43
C ALA A 123 7.42 -0.03 11.86
N LEU A 124 8.38 -0.11 10.93
CA LEU A 124 9.70 -0.67 11.19
C LEU A 124 10.67 0.31 11.87
N GLY A 125 10.68 1.59 11.49
CA GLY A 125 11.57 2.61 12.07
C GLY A 125 11.46 2.71 13.60
N PRO A 126 10.25 2.87 14.16
CA PRO A 126 10.00 2.83 15.60
C PRO A 126 10.52 1.55 16.27
N LEU A 127 10.32 0.40 15.62
CA LEU A 127 10.75 -0.90 16.15
C LEU A 127 12.28 -1.00 16.20
N LEU A 128 12.96 -0.59 15.12
CA LEU A 128 14.43 -0.54 15.06
C LEU A 128 15.01 0.33 16.17
N CYS A 129 14.46 1.53 16.38
CA CYS A 129 14.87 2.41 17.47
C CYS A 129 14.61 1.82 18.85
N ALA A 130 13.45 1.18 19.05
CA ALA A 130 13.11 0.57 20.34
C ALA A 130 13.99 -0.64 20.69
N VAL A 131 14.55 -1.33 19.68
CA VAL A 131 15.47 -2.46 19.87
C VAL A 131 16.91 -1.97 20.08
N ALA A 132 17.35 -0.95 19.34
CA ALA A 132 18.68 -0.36 19.49
C ALA A 132 18.82 0.42 20.81
N TYR A 133 17.85 1.31 21.09
CA TYR A 133 17.79 2.15 22.28
C TYR A 133 16.74 1.60 23.26
N ARG A 134 16.97 0.41 23.79
CA ARG A 134 16.00 -0.27 24.65
C ARG A 134 15.85 0.46 25.99
N PRO A 135 14.64 0.87 26.42
CA PRO A 135 14.45 1.58 27.68
C PRO A 135 14.85 0.75 28.90
N CYS A 136 15.54 1.39 29.85
CA CYS A 136 15.96 0.78 31.10
C CYS A 136 15.68 1.68 32.31
N SER A 137 15.57 1.07 33.49
CA SER A 137 15.38 1.78 34.76
C SER A 137 16.09 1.04 35.88
N ASN A 138 16.86 1.78 36.67
CA ASN A 138 17.42 1.29 37.92
C ASN A 138 16.47 1.69 39.06
N ARG A 139 16.03 0.72 39.86
CA ARG A 139 15.20 0.97 41.04
C ARG A 139 15.74 0.25 42.25
N SER A 140 15.57 0.90 43.40
CA SER A 140 15.71 0.22 44.67
C SER A 140 14.46 -0.62 44.96
N TYR A 141 14.66 -1.75 45.63
CA TYR A 141 13.60 -2.59 46.14
C TYR A 141 13.87 -2.94 47.59
N PHE A 142 12.82 -3.33 48.30
CA PHE A 142 12.89 -3.66 49.71
C PHE A 142 12.07 -4.91 49.95
N GLU A 143 12.72 -5.95 50.47
CA GLU A 143 12.05 -7.15 50.99
C GLU A 143 12.01 -7.08 52.52
N LEU A 144 10.96 -7.66 53.11
CA LEU A 144 10.73 -7.61 54.57
C LEU A 144 11.88 -8.20 55.40
N THR A 145 12.74 -9.00 54.77
CA THR A 145 13.91 -9.65 55.37
C THR A 145 15.21 -8.85 55.20
N MET A 146 15.21 -7.73 54.47
CA MET A 146 16.41 -6.96 54.15
C MET A 146 16.63 -5.80 55.13
N THR A 147 17.86 -5.65 55.60
CA THR A 147 18.30 -4.51 56.43
C THR A 147 18.69 -3.27 55.62
N LYS A 148 18.92 -3.43 54.32
CA LYS A 148 19.24 -2.35 53.36
C LYS A 148 18.47 -2.56 52.06
N PRO A 149 18.07 -1.49 51.35
CA PRO A 149 17.40 -1.63 50.06
C PRO A 149 18.35 -2.25 49.03
N GLY A 150 17.89 -3.29 48.34
CA GLY A 150 18.58 -3.87 47.19
C GLY A 150 18.41 -2.99 45.96
N PHE A 151 19.26 -3.20 44.95
CA PHE A 151 19.15 -2.52 43.66
C PHE A 151 18.80 -3.53 42.57
N MET A 152 17.82 -3.17 41.74
CA MET A 152 17.48 -3.94 40.56
C MET A 152 17.57 -3.06 39.32
N GLU A 153 18.18 -3.62 38.28
CA GLU A 153 18.15 -3.08 36.94
C GLU A 153 17.02 -3.76 36.16
N MET A 154 16.21 -2.96 35.48
CA MET A 154 15.08 -3.46 34.71
C MET A 154 15.14 -2.97 33.27
N TRP A 155 14.96 -3.88 32.33
CA TRP A 155 14.91 -3.57 30.91
C TRP A 155 13.52 -3.83 30.36
N GLN A 156 13.02 -2.93 29.52
CA GLN A 156 11.67 -3.04 28.99
C GLN A 156 11.55 -4.17 27.98
N VAL A 157 10.47 -4.96 28.04
CA VAL A 157 10.12 -5.93 26.99
C VAL A 157 9.08 -5.29 26.05
N LEU A 158 9.28 -5.45 24.75
CA LEU A 158 8.41 -4.90 23.70
C LEU A 158 7.18 -5.79 23.50
N ARG A 159 6.09 -5.19 23.02
CA ARG A 159 4.91 -5.97 22.64
C ARG A 159 5.13 -6.71 21.34
N LYS A 160 4.66 -7.96 21.28
CA LYS A 160 4.76 -8.80 20.08
C LYS A 160 3.96 -8.28 18.89
N ASP A 161 2.87 -7.55 19.14
CA ASP A 161 2.03 -6.92 18.10
C ASP A 161 2.82 -5.92 17.24
N MET A 162 3.77 -5.19 17.82
CA MET A 162 4.62 -4.25 17.08
C MET A 162 5.50 -4.97 16.07
N CYS A 163 6.00 -6.15 16.43
CA CYS A 163 6.82 -6.99 15.55
C CYS A 163 5.99 -7.58 14.41
N HIS A 164 4.82 -8.14 14.71
CA HIS A 164 3.92 -8.68 13.68
C HIS A 164 3.39 -7.60 12.74
N ARG A 165 3.05 -6.42 13.27
CA ARG A 165 2.66 -5.27 12.44
C ARG A 165 3.79 -4.87 11.49
N ALA A 166 5.03 -4.78 11.97
CA ALA A 166 6.17 -4.47 11.10
C ALA A 166 6.37 -5.55 10.02
N ILE A 167 6.21 -6.85 10.35
CA ILE A 167 6.26 -7.94 9.36
C ILE A 167 5.17 -7.78 8.29
N GLU A 168 3.94 -7.49 8.70
CA GLU A 168 2.79 -7.35 7.80
C GLU A 168 2.95 -6.14 6.86
N GLN A 169 3.32 -4.97 7.40
CA GLN A 169 3.49 -3.75 6.62
C GLN A 169 4.78 -3.77 5.77
N CYS A 170 5.77 -4.58 6.13
CA CYS A 170 7.03 -4.75 5.38
C CYS A 170 7.16 -6.15 4.76
N ALA A 171 6.05 -6.77 4.35
CA ALA A 171 6.06 -8.14 3.85
C ALA A 171 7.08 -8.37 2.71
N PHE A 172 7.27 -7.39 1.82
CA PHE A 172 8.26 -7.45 0.74
C PHE A 172 9.70 -7.56 1.26
N VAL A 173 10.03 -6.93 2.40
CA VAL A 173 11.37 -7.02 3.02
C VAL A 173 11.63 -8.44 3.50
N VAL A 174 10.61 -9.07 4.10
CA VAL A 174 10.67 -10.45 4.60
C VAL A 174 10.84 -11.44 3.44
N VAL A 175 10.02 -11.32 2.39
CA VAL A 175 10.08 -12.20 1.21
C VAL A 175 11.44 -12.13 0.51
N ASN A 176 12.07 -10.95 0.48
CA ASN A 176 13.39 -10.76 -0.12
C ASN A 176 14.56 -11.14 0.82
N GLY A 177 14.29 -11.66 2.01
CA GLY A 177 15.34 -12.04 2.97
C GLY A 177 16.13 -10.87 3.57
N LEU A 178 15.57 -9.66 3.50
CA LEU A 178 16.20 -8.42 3.99
C LEU A 178 15.74 -8.05 5.41
N TRP A 179 15.04 -8.95 6.10
CA TRP A 179 14.54 -8.71 7.45
C TRP A 179 15.70 -8.67 8.47
N PRO A 180 15.71 -7.72 9.43
CA PRO A 180 16.79 -7.63 10.41
C PRO A 180 16.92 -8.90 11.25
N SER A 181 18.09 -9.55 11.19
CA SER A 181 18.37 -10.80 11.90
C SER A 181 18.27 -10.66 13.42
N PHE A 182 18.52 -9.46 13.95
CA PHE A 182 18.39 -9.15 15.38
C PHE A 182 16.94 -8.93 15.84
N ILE A 183 15.97 -8.87 14.94
CA ILE A 183 14.54 -8.80 15.25
C ILE A 183 13.91 -10.15 14.95
N ASN A 184 13.61 -10.91 15.99
CA ASN A 184 12.88 -12.15 15.86
C ASN A 184 11.62 -12.14 16.73
N CYS A 185 10.45 -12.08 16.09
CA CYS A 185 9.15 -12.05 16.75
C CYS A 185 8.81 -13.37 17.48
N SER A 186 9.55 -14.46 17.21
CA SER A 186 9.38 -15.76 17.85
C SER A 186 10.24 -15.95 19.10
N HIS A 187 11.06 -14.95 19.49
CA HIS A 187 11.82 -15.01 20.75
C HIS A 187 10.85 -15.02 21.93
N THR A 188 10.52 -16.23 22.39
CA THR A 188 9.80 -16.51 23.63
C THR A 188 10.80 -16.66 24.78
N PRO A 189 10.36 -16.50 26.03
CA PRO A 189 11.20 -16.62 27.23
C PRO A 189 11.67 -18.06 27.46
N VAL A 190 12.57 -18.56 26.62
CA VAL A 190 13.25 -19.83 26.86
C VAL A 190 14.47 -19.52 27.72
N ASN A 191 14.26 -19.62 29.02
CA ASN A 191 15.23 -19.42 30.10
C ASN A 191 15.59 -17.95 30.35
N LYS A 192 15.53 -17.54 31.63
CA LYS A 192 15.73 -16.17 32.15
C LYS A 192 17.15 -15.60 31.97
N ILE A 193 17.91 -16.11 30.99
CA ILE A 193 19.32 -15.79 30.71
C ILE A 193 19.49 -15.40 29.22
N GLY A 194 18.40 -15.33 28.44
CA GLY A 194 18.43 -14.92 27.03
C GLY A 194 17.91 -13.50 26.77
N ARG A 195 18.29 -12.95 25.61
CA ARG A 195 17.83 -11.68 25.03
C ARG A 195 16.34 -11.76 24.69
N GLN A 196 15.47 -11.59 25.70
CA GLN A 196 14.02 -11.55 25.51
C GLN A 196 13.62 -10.14 25.06
N LEU A 197 13.25 -10.00 23.78
CA LEU A 197 12.79 -8.73 23.20
C LEU A 197 11.27 -8.55 23.31
N PHE A 198 10.50 -9.65 23.18
CA PHE A 198 9.04 -9.59 23.05
C PHE A 198 8.28 -10.32 24.16
N SER A 199 7.09 -9.83 24.48
CA SER A 199 6.14 -10.40 25.42
C SER A 199 4.74 -10.40 24.82
N ASP A 200 3.95 -11.44 25.14
CA ASP A 200 2.54 -11.55 24.75
C ASP A 200 1.62 -10.65 25.61
N GLY A 201 2.15 -10.01 26.66
CA GLY A 201 1.38 -9.11 27.52
C GLY A 201 1.07 -7.74 26.88
N SER A 202 0.00 -7.07 27.34
CA SER A 202 -0.31 -5.67 26.96
C SER A 202 0.64 -4.70 27.67
N CYS A 203 1.90 -4.71 27.24
CA CYS A 203 2.91 -3.78 27.67
C CYS A 203 2.70 -2.45 26.95
N GLU A 204 1.64 -1.74 27.34
CA GLU A 204 1.40 -0.38 26.89
C GLU A 204 2.56 0.51 27.33
N MET A 205 3.21 1.09 26.33
CA MET A 205 4.07 2.24 26.53
C MET A 205 3.14 3.45 26.65
N PRO A 206 3.18 4.23 27.74
CA PRO A 206 2.54 5.54 27.77
C PRO A 206 3.27 6.44 26.78
N TYR A 207 2.79 6.42 25.54
CA TYR A 207 3.32 7.19 24.44
C TYR A 207 2.72 8.59 24.44
N ASN A 208 3.06 9.34 25.50
CA ASN A 208 3.23 10.80 25.47
C ASN A 208 4.74 11.15 25.58
N LYS A 209 5.57 10.10 25.40
CA LYS A 209 7.01 10.02 25.13
C LYS A 209 7.13 9.10 23.90
N GLU A 210 6.45 9.48 22.83
CA GLU A 210 6.15 8.66 21.64
C GLU A 210 7.40 8.03 21.02
N PRO A 211 7.30 6.83 20.41
CA PRO A 211 8.42 6.34 19.63
C PRO A 211 8.47 7.26 18.42
N ALA A 212 9.61 7.92 18.22
CA ALA A 212 10.03 8.51 16.97
C ALA A 212 8.99 8.41 15.83
N VAL A 213 8.07 9.37 15.73
CA VAL A 213 7.18 9.45 14.56
C VAL A 213 8.09 9.88 13.43
N VAL A 214 8.65 8.91 12.72
CA VAL A 214 9.44 9.21 11.55
C VAL A 214 8.44 9.69 10.50
N GLY A 215 8.57 10.94 10.06
CA GLY A 215 7.67 11.52 9.07
C GLY A 215 7.57 10.62 7.84
N ARG A 216 6.41 10.60 7.17
CA ARG A 216 6.25 9.90 5.88
C ARG A 216 7.34 10.38 4.95
N SER A 217 8.35 9.55 4.75
CA SER A 217 9.49 9.85 3.92
C SER A 217 9.10 9.76 2.44
N GLN A 218 9.92 10.40 1.61
CA GLN A 218 9.70 10.49 0.18
C GLN A 218 9.86 9.10 -0.46
N CYS A 219 8.89 8.70 -1.29
CA CYS A 219 9.03 7.55 -2.17
C CYS A 219 10.33 7.65 -3.01
N LEU A 220 10.84 6.50 -3.45
CA LEU A 220 11.93 6.48 -4.41
C LEU A 220 11.49 7.17 -5.71
N TRP A 221 12.30 8.09 -6.23
CA TRP A 221 12.06 8.68 -7.55
C TRP A 221 12.02 7.55 -8.60
N PRO A 222 11.03 7.50 -9.52
CA PRO A 222 10.05 8.53 -9.88
C PRO A 222 8.69 8.43 -9.18
N LEU A 223 8.54 7.57 -8.18
CA LEU A 223 7.25 7.29 -7.52
C LEU A 223 6.81 8.45 -6.62
N VAL A 224 5.49 8.57 -6.45
CA VAL A 224 4.85 9.62 -5.66
C VAL A 224 4.01 9.03 -4.53
N VAL A 225 4.01 9.70 -3.38
CA VAL A 225 3.18 9.33 -2.22
C VAL A 225 1.75 9.80 -2.46
N SER A 226 0.77 8.96 -2.14
CA SER A 226 -0.62 9.39 -1.96
C SER A 226 -0.98 9.45 -0.47
N ALA A 227 -1.69 10.49 -0.06
CA ALA A 227 -2.30 10.52 1.27
C ALA A 227 -3.63 9.74 1.32
N GLU A 228 -4.28 9.57 0.16
CA GLU A 228 -5.59 8.97 0.00
C GLU A 228 -5.49 7.63 -0.74
N ALA A 229 -6.22 6.63 -0.26
CA ALA A 229 -6.41 5.38 -0.98
C ALA A 229 -7.37 5.63 -2.15
N TYR A 230 -6.82 5.78 -3.35
CA TYR A 230 -7.63 5.88 -4.56
C TYR A 230 -8.06 4.49 -5.04
N ARG A 231 -9.36 4.30 -5.33
CA ARG A 231 -9.87 3.04 -5.88
C ARG A 231 -9.38 2.77 -7.31
N ASP A 232 -8.96 3.83 -8.02
CA ASP A 232 -8.61 3.79 -9.45
C ASP A 232 -7.09 3.77 -9.71
N ALA A 233 -6.28 3.65 -8.65
CA ALA A 233 -4.83 3.56 -8.75
C ALA A 233 -4.31 2.47 -7.80
N VAL A 234 -3.36 1.67 -8.26
CA VAL A 234 -2.79 0.59 -7.44
C VAL A 234 -1.37 1.00 -7.06
N PRO A 235 -1.00 0.95 -5.76
CA PRO A 235 0.37 1.24 -5.38
C PRO A 235 1.30 0.17 -5.98
N LEU A 236 2.41 0.61 -6.56
CA LEU A 236 3.40 -0.31 -7.12
C LEU A 236 4.16 -1.04 -6.00
N ILE A 237 4.47 -0.30 -4.95
CA ILE A 237 5.12 -0.82 -3.74
C ILE A 237 4.67 0.02 -2.54
N ASP A 238 4.28 -0.66 -1.46
CA ASP A 238 3.86 -0.01 -0.22
C ASP A 238 2.68 0.97 -0.45
N ASP A 239 2.89 2.28 -0.32
CA ASP A 239 1.93 3.35 -0.70
C ASP A 239 2.52 4.32 -1.75
N CYS A 240 3.43 3.83 -2.57
CA CYS A 240 4.09 4.58 -3.63
C CYS A 240 3.48 4.26 -5.00
N TYR A 241 3.03 5.30 -5.70
CA TYR A 241 2.32 5.22 -6.97
C TYR A 241 3.16 5.75 -8.13
N MET A 242 2.83 5.34 -9.36
CA MET A 242 3.42 5.95 -10.54
C MET A 242 2.90 7.38 -10.74
N PRO A 243 3.77 8.32 -11.11
CA PRO A 243 3.36 9.69 -11.41
C PRO A 243 2.47 9.69 -12.66
N CYS A 244 1.53 10.64 -12.72
CA CYS A 244 0.64 10.74 -13.87
C CYS A 244 1.39 10.95 -15.20
N ARG A 245 2.47 11.75 -15.18
CA ARG A 245 3.32 11.99 -16.35
C ARG A 245 4.51 11.04 -16.37
N SER A 246 4.85 10.55 -17.56
CA SER A 246 6.01 9.67 -17.76
C SER A 246 7.31 10.35 -17.32
N PRO A 247 8.13 9.72 -16.47
CA PRO A 247 9.40 10.27 -15.99
C PRO A 247 10.55 10.11 -17.00
N LEU A 248 10.31 9.49 -18.17
CA LEU A 248 11.34 9.16 -19.16
C LEU A 248 11.93 10.39 -19.87
N LEU A 249 11.23 11.53 -19.85
CA LEU A 249 11.73 12.80 -20.39
C LEU A 249 12.04 13.76 -19.25
N SER A 250 13.33 13.90 -18.92
CA SER A 250 13.81 14.70 -17.79
C SER A 250 13.73 16.21 -18.02
N SER A 251 13.86 16.67 -19.27
CA SER A 251 13.84 18.11 -19.59
C SER A 251 12.52 18.53 -20.22
N GLU A 252 11.90 19.55 -19.60
CA GLU A 252 10.63 20.09 -20.04
C GLU A 252 10.71 20.69 -21.45
N GLY A 253 11.85 21.28 -21.81
CA GLY A 253 12.11 21.84 -23.14
C GLY A 253 12.12 20.79 -24.25
N ILE A 254 12.86 19.67 -24.07
CA ILE A 254 12.91 18.60 -25.07
C ILE A 254 11.52 17.96 -25.22
N ARG A 255 10.81 17.74 -24.10
CA ARG A 255 9.45 17.21 -24.13
C ARG A 255 8.49 18.10 -24.91
N LYS A 256 8.48 19.41 -24.63
CA LYS A 256 7.61 20.37 -25.34
C LYS A 256 7.92 20.41 -26.83
N ASN A 257 9.20 20.45 -27.20
CA ASN A 257 9.62 20.48 -28.60
C ASN A 257 9.26 19.19 -29.33
N LEU A 258 9.48 18.02 -28.71
CA LEU A 258 9.10 16.73 -29.27
C LEU A 258 7.59 16.61 -29.46
N LEU A 259 6.81 16.99 -28.45
CA LEU A 259 5.35 16.97 -28.54
C LEU A 259 4.83 17.93 -29.61
N ALA A 260 5.40 19.15 -29.69
CA ALA A 260 5.05 20.12 -30.72
C ALA A 260 5.36 19.59 -32.12
N PHE A 261 6.54 19.00 -32.32
CA PHE A 261 6.92 18.40 -33.60
C PHE A 261 5.95 17.28 -34.01
N ILE A 262 5.67 16.35 -33.11
CA ILE A 262 4.75 15.24 -33.36
C ILE A 262 3.33 15.76 -33.66
N PHE A 263 2.86 16.74 -32.90
CA PHE A 263 1.56 17.39 -33.12
C PHE A 263 1.49 18.05 -34.50
N THR A 264 2.51 18.81 -34.90
CA THR A 264 2.56 19.48 -36.21
C THR A 264 2.54 18.47 -37.36
N VAL A 265 3.34 17.40 -37.30
CA VAL A 265 3.35 16.35 -38.32
C VAL A 265 1.97 15.68 -38.42
N SER A 266 1.36 15.38 -37.28
CA SER A 266 0.07 14.70 -37.22
C SER A 266 -1.07 15.60 -37.73
N LEU A 267 -1.02 16.91 -37.43
CA LEU A 267 -1.95 17.89 -37.98
C LEU A 267 -1.88 17.94 -39.51
N ILE A 268 -0.67 17.93 -40.09
CA ILE A 268 -0.50 17.90 -41.55
C ILE A 268 -1.11 16.62 -42.14
N VAL A 269 -0.86 15.46 -41.53
CA VAL A 269 -1.43 14.17 -41.97
C VAL A 269 -2.96 14.22 -41.95
N VAL A 270 -3.56 14.73 -40.87
CA VAL A 270 -5.02 14.90 -40.75
C VAL A 270 -5.59 15.82 -41.82
N LEU A 271 -4.96 16.96 -42.07
CA LEU A 271 -5.43 17.91 -43.07
C LEU A 271 -5.38 17.31 -44.47
N LEU A 272 -4.26 16.67 -44.83
CA LEU A 272 -4.10 16.01 -46.12
C LEU A 272 -5.11 14.86 -46.29
N SER A 273 -5.28 14.00 -45.29
CA SER A 273 -6.23 12.89 -45.36
C SER A 273 -7.68 13.38 -45.46
N SER A 274 -8.03 14.45 -44.73
CA SER A 274 -9.34 15.09 -44.79
C SER A 274 -9.62 15.68 -46.17
N ILE A 275 -8.65 16.38 -46.76
CA ILE A 275 -8.78 16.94 -48.11
C ILE A 275 -8.92 15.82 -49.15
N CYS A 276 -8.10 14.78 -49.08
CA CYS A 276 -8.20 13.64 -50.00
C CYS A 276 -9.55 12.92 -49.87
N PHE A 277 -10.03 12.70 -48.65
CA PHE A 277 -11.35 12.11 -48.41
C PHE A 277 -12.48 13.02 -48.93
N GLY A 278 -12.46 14.31 -48.60
CA GLY A 278 -13.47 15.27 -49.07
C GLY A 278 -13.51 15.37 -50.59
N TYR A 279 -12.35 15.45 -51.24
CA TYR A 279 -12.23 15.49 -52.69
C TYR A 279 -12.78 14.21 -53.33
N THR A 280 -12.37 13.04 -52.83
CA THR A 280 -12.84 11.75 -53.36
C THR A 280 -14.34 11.55 -53.15
N SER A 281 -14.87 11.85 -51.96
CA SER A 281 -16.27 11.60 -51.62
C SER A 281 -17.26 12.57 -52.27
N PHE A 282 -16.91 13.86 -52.40
CA PHE A 282 -17.86 14.88 -52.88
C PHE A 282 -17.66 15.26 -54.35
N PHE A 283 -16.42 15.32 -54.82
CA PHE A 283 -16.10 15.88 -56.14
C PHE A 283 -15.79 14.81 -57.18
N SER A 284 -15.42 13.60 -56.77
CA SER A 284 -15.06 12.54 -57.70
C SER A 284 -16.26 11.65 -58.07
N SER A 285 -16.57 11.58 -59.36
CA SER A 285 -17.51 10.60 -59.90
C SER A 285 -17.05 9.14 -59.69
N LEU A 286 -15.75 8.94 -59.42
CA LEU A 286 -15.17 7.64 -59.08
C LEU A 286 -15.74 7.07 -57.78
N TRP A 287 -16.18 7.93 -56.85
CA TRP A 287 -16.83 7.49 -55.61
C TRP A 287 -18.09 6.67 -55.88
N LEU A 288 -18.89 7.07 -56.87
CA LEU A 288 -20.15 6.42 -57.23
C LEU A 288 -19.97 5.24 -58.21
N THR A 289 -18.88 5.24 -58.98
CA THR A 289 -18.67 4.27 -60.06
C THR A 289 -17.65 3.17 -59.73
N ASN A 290 -16.77 3.37 -58.75
CA ASN A 290 -15.71 2.42 -58.45
C ASN A 290 -15.70 2.01 -56.97
N LEU A 291 -15.98 0.74 -56.69
CA LEU A 291 -15.99 0.20 -55.33
C LEU A 291 -14.62 0.25 -54.64
N CYS A 292 -13.51 0.15 -55.40
CA CYS A 292 -12.16 0.26 -54.82
C CYS A 292 -11.92 1.67 -54.27
N VAL A 293 -12.32 2.70 -55.00
CA VAL A 293 -12.20 4.10 -54.55
C VAL A 293 -13.09 4.35 -53.34
N TYR A 294 -14.30 3.78 -53.33
CA TYR A 294 -15.20 3.80 -52.17
C TYR A 294 -14.56 3.19 -50.93
N THR A 295 -14.01 1.97 -51.02
CA THR A 295 -13.35 1.29 -49.89
C THR A 295 -12.11 2.04 -49.39
N LEU A 296 -11.29 2.56 -50.31
CA LEU A 296 -10.09 3.33 -49.96
C LEU A 296 -10.46 4.65 -49.26
N GLY A 297 -11.51 5.33 -49.71
CA GLY A 297 -11.93 6.55 -49.05
C GLY A 297 -12.58 6.31 -47.68
N HIS A 298 -13.27 5.19 -47.46
CA HIS A 298 -13.70 4.80 -46.10
C HIS A 298 -12.52 4.43 -45.18
N ALA A 299 -11.44 3.85 -45.73
CA ALA A 299 -10.20 3.65 -44.98
C ALA A 299 -9.56 5.01 -44.61
N LEU A 300 -9.50 5.96 -45.54
CA LEU A 300 -9.00 7.33 -45.30
C LEU A 300 -9.86 8.09 -44.28
N LEU A 301 -11.19 7.97 -44.33
CA LEU A 301 -12.09 8.53 -43.33
C LEU A 301 -11.79 7.96 -41.94
N SER A 302 -11.68 6.64 -41.84
CA SER A 302 -11.40 5.95 -40.57
C SER A 302 -10.05 6.37 -40.00
N ALA A 303 -9.01 6.49 -40.84
CA ALA A 303 -7.71 7.00 -40.44
C ALA A 303 -7.78 8.48 -39.99
N THR A 304 -8.52 9.32 -40.71
CA THR A 304 -8.69 10.74 -40.35
C THR A 304 -9.36 10.88 -38.98
N ILE A 305 -10.42 10.12 -38.72
CA ILE A 305 -11.10 10.10 -37.42
C ILE A 305 -10.13 9.62 -36.33
N HIS A 306 -9.37 8.55 -36.58
CA HIS A 306 -8.38 8.03 -35.64
C HIS A 306 -7.37 9.11 -35.24
N TRP A 307 -6.74 9.76 -36.22
CA TRP A 307 -5.75 10.80 -35.97
C TRP A 307 -6.35 12.03 -35.27
N LEU A 308 -7.60 12.42 -35.59
CA LEU A 308 -8.30 13.51 -34.89
C LEU A 308 -8.51 13.20 -33.41
N ILE A 309 -8.96 11.99 -33.09
CA ILE A 309 -9.15 11.56 -31.70
C ILE A 309 -7.79 11.52 -30.99
N TRP A 310 -6.78 10.94 -31.63
CA TRP A 310 -5.45 10.84 -31.05
C TRP A 310 -4.83 12.21 -30.74
N MET A 311 -5.09 13.21 -31.58
CA MET A 311 -4.64 14.58 -31.35
C MET A 311 -5.25 15.23 -30.11
N THR A 312 -6.39 14.73 -29.61
CA THR A 312 -6.99 15.24 -28.36
C THR A 312 -6.09 15.01 -27.14
N GLY A 313 -5.23 13.99 -27.16
CA GLY A 313 -4.25 13.70 -26.12
C GLY A 313 -3.13 14.73 -25.96
N PHE A 314 -2.96 15.67 -26.90
CA PHE A 314 -1.97 16.75 -26.77
C PHE A 314 -2.48 17.94 -25.94
N PHE A 315 -3.79 18.04 -25.73
CA PHE A 315 -4.36 19.09 -24.90
C PHE A 315 -4.25 18.72 -23.44
N ASP A 316 -3.46 19.47 -22.66
CA ASP A 316 -3.14 19.18 -21.26
C ASP A 316 -4.39 18.91 -20.40
N GLY A 317 -5.49 19.64 -20.62
CA GLY A 317 -6.75 19.44 -19.87
C GLY A 317 -7.39 18.08 -20.15
N ILE A 318 -7.40 17.65 -21.42
CA ILE A 318 -7.92 16.34 -21.82
C ILE A 318 -6.98 15.25 -21.31
N ALA A 319 -5.69 15.37 -21.60
CA ALA A 319 -4.67 14.41 -21.18
C ALA A 319 -4.69 14.17 -19.65
N GLN A 320 -4.82 15.22 -18.84
CA GLN A 320 -4.93 15.10 -17.40
C GLN A 320 -6.23 14.39 -16.96
N SER A 321 -7.36 14.69 -17.62
CA SER A 321 -8.64 14.03 -17.32
C SER A 321 -8.63 12.53 -17.63
N VAL A 322 -7.92 12.14 -18.71
CA VAL A 322 -7.74 10.75 -19.16
C VAL A 322 -6.83 10.00 -18.19
N MET A 323 -5.63 10.55 -17.96
CA MET A 323 -4.49 9.84 -17.38
C MET A 323 -4.38 9.98 -15.87
N CYS A 324 -4.87 11.08 -15.28
CA CYS A 324 -4.66 11.39 -13.87
C CYS A 324 -5.91 11.18 -13.02
N VAL A 325 -5.69 10.81 -11.75
CA VAL A 325 -6.72 10.81 -10.71
C VAL A 325 -6.72 12.15 -9.97
N ALA A 326 -7.93 12.68 -9.69
CA ALA A 326 -8.39 13.82 -8.85
C ALA A 326 -7.42 14.94 -8.38
N SER A 327 -6.17 14.62 -8.05
CA SER A 327 -5.11 15.57 -7.69
C SER A 327 -4.07 15.81 -8.81
N GLY A 328 -4.21 15.15 -9.97
CA GLY A 328 -3.30 15.31 -11.12
C GLY A 328 -1.91 14.69 -10.93
N ARG A 329 -1.66 14.07 -9.77
CA ARG A 329 -0.32 13.57 -9.39
C ARG A 329 -0.11 12.09 -9.71
N ILE A 330 -1.18 11.30 -9.70
CA ILE A 330 -1.12 9.85 -9.77
C ILE A 330 -1.73 9.38 -11.08
N ARG A 331 -1.06 8.41 -11.71
CA ARG A 331 -1.55 7.74 -12.91
C ARG A 331 -2.78 6.88 -12.56
N ARG A 332 -3.80 6.92 -13.41
CA ARG A 332 -4.93 6.00 -13.36
C ARG A 332 -4.52 4.66 -13.99
N ASP A 333 -4.64 3.57 -13.23
CA ASP A 333 -4.22 2.23 -13.67
C ASP A 333 -5.39 1.36 -14.13
N THR A 334 -6.63 1.78 -13.85
CA THR A 334 -7.82 0.96 -14.11
C THR A 334 -8.55 1.39 -15.37
N TYR A 335 -8.75 0.43 -16.28
CA TYR A 335 -9.94 0.37 -17.15
C TYR A 335 -11.15 0.00 -16.30
N GLY A 336 -11.45 0.80 -15.29
CA GLY A 336 -12.53 0.52 -14.33
C GLY A 336 -13.79 1.25 -14.75
N MET A 337 -14.91 0.54 -14.83
CA MET A 337 -16.23 1.16 -14.68
C MET A 337 -16.43 1.53 -13.20
N ALA A 338 -15.61 2.44 -12.68
CA ALA A 338 -15.80 2.95 -11.34
C ALA A 338 -17.14 3.70 -11.30
N ASN A 339 -18.10 3.14 -10.55
CA ASN A 339 -19.46 3.63 -10.35
C ASN A 339 -20.42 3.54 -11.56
N GLY A 340 -20.15 2.68 -12.55
CA GLY A 340 -21.05 2.50 -13.70
C GLY A 340 -21.06 3.69 -14.69
N ALA A 341 -20.14 4.64 -14.55
CA ALA A 341 -19.98 5.75 -15.49
C ALA A 341 -18.88 5.44 -16.53
N LEU A 342 -19.18 5.73 -17.79
CA LEU A 342 -18.20 5.72 -18.89
C LEU A 342 -17.18 6.84 -18.67
N GLN A 343 -15.99 6.47 -18.23
CA GLN A 343 -14.86 7.39 -18.09
C GLN A 343 -14.29 7.79 -19.45
N TRP A 344 -13.75 9.00 -19.56
CA TRP A 344 -13.25 9.54 -20.82
C TRP A 344 -12.12 8.69 -21.46
N CYS A 345 -11.20 8.11 -20.67
CA CYS A 345 -10.19 7.16 -21.18
C CYS A 345 -10.82 5.93 -21.85
N ASN A 346 -11.94 5.41 -21.35
CA ASN A 346 -12.61 4.26 -21.96
C ASN A 346 -13.25 4.64 -23.31
N ILE A 347 -13.88 5.82 -23.37
CA ILE A 347 -14.51 6.32 -24.60
C ILE A 347 -13.43 6.58 -25.66
N GLU A 348 -12.37 7.30 -25.31
CA GLU A 348 -11.26 7.61 -26.20
C GLU A 348 -10.58 6.33 -26.70
N SER A 349 -10.26 5.40 -25.79
CA SER A 349 -9.70 4.10 -26.15
C SER A 349 -10.62 3.33 -27.10
N TRP A 350 -11.93 3.27 -26.83
CA TRP A 350 -12.88 2.58 -27.70
C TRP A 350 -12.95 3.20 -29.10
N LEU A 351 -12.99 4.54 -29.19
CA LEU A 351 -13.02 5.27 -30.46
C LEU A 351 -11.72 5.06 -31.26
N LEU A 352 -10.55 5.10 -30.61
CA LEU A 352 -9.26 4.85 -31.24
C LEU A 352 -9.17 3.41 -31.80
N HIS A 353 -9.61 2.41 -31.04
CA HIS A 353 -9.59 1.01 -31.47
C HIS A 353 -10.57 0.77 -32.63
N THR A 354 -11.79 1.31 -32.53
CA THR A 354 -12.82 1.14 -33.56
C THR A 354 -12.39 1.78 -34.88
N SER A 355 -11.84 3.00 -34.83
CA SER A 355 -11.36 3.72 -36.01
C SER A 355 -10.15 3.04 -36.66
N LEU A 356 -9.18 2.56 -35.87
CA LEU A 356 -8.02 1.82 -36.36
C LEU A 356 -8.40 0.48 -37.01
N LEU A 357 -9.25 -0.30 -36.33
CA LEU A 357 -9.70 -1.60 -36.83
C LEU A 357 -10.57 -1.44 -38.07
N SER A 358 -11.42 -0.42 -38.11
CA SER A 358 -12.19 -0.07 -39.30
C SER A 358 -11.26 0.25 -40.48
N ALA A 359 -10.25 1.11 -40.29
CA ALA A 359 -9.29 1.45 -41.34
C ALA A 359 -8.61 0.19 -41.90
N PHE A 360 -8.17 -0.72 -41.01
CA PHE A 360 -7.58 -1.99 -41.39
C PHE A 360 -8.53 -2.89 -42.19
N LEU A 361 -9.76 -3.09 -41.71
CA LEU A 361 -10.75 -3.93 -42.38
C LEU A 361 -11.15 -3.39 -43.77
N TRP A 362 -11.26 -2.06 -43.91
CA TRP A 362 -11.50 -1.43 -45.21
C TRP A 362 -10.33 -1.63 -46.18
N LEU A 363 -9.09 -1.56 -45.70
CA LEU A 363 -7.91 -1.87 -46.51
C LEU A 363 -7.87 -3.36 -46.92
N CYS A 364 -8.23 -4.28 -46.02
CA CYS A 364 -8.37 -5.70 -46.37
C CYS A 364 -9.43 -5.89 -47.45
N CYS A 365 -10.58 -5.22 -47.33
CA CYS A 365 -11.63 -5.26 -48.34
C CYS A 365 -11.13 -4.73 -49.69
N PHE A 366 -10.41 -3.60 -49.70
CA PHE A 366 -9.76 -3.08 -50.89
C PHE A 366 -8.83 -4.12 -51.55
N LEU A 367 -7.98 -4.78 -50.76
CA LEU A 367 -7.07 -5.81 -51.26
C LEU A 367 -7.83 -7.00 -51.87
N VAL A 368 -8.88 -7.48 -51.20
CA VAL A 368 -9.72 -8.57 -51.70
C VAL A 368 -10.39 -8.18 -53.03
N LEU A 369 -10.93 -6.97 -53.12
CA LEU A 369 -11.55 -6.46 -54.35
C LEU A 369 -10.55 -6.33 -55.50
N ARG A 370 -9.31 -5.91 -55.19
CA ARG A 370 -8.24 -5.76 -56.18
C ARG A 370 -7.70 -7.10 -56.67
N VAL A 371 -7.37 -8.02 -55.76
CA VAL A 371 -6.76 -9.31 -56.08
C VAL A 371 -7.79 -10.28 -56.64
N GLY A 372 -9.01 -10.27 -56.11
CA GLY A 372 -10.06 -11.21 -56.51
C GLY A 372 -10.63 -10.96 -57.90
N HIS A 373 -10.29 -9.84 -58.56
CA HIS A 373 -10.85 -9.43 -59.86
C HIS A 373 -12.37 -9.67 -59.96
N ALA A 374 -13.09 -9.47 -58.84
CA ALA A 374 -14.49 -9.86 -58.75
C ALA A 374 -15.27 -9.16 -59.87
N PRO A 375 -15.99 -9.88 -60.73
CA PRO A 375 -16.79 -9.29 -61.80
C PRO A 375 -18.00 -8.58 -61.18
N ILE A 376 -17.78 -7.35 -60.71
CA ILE A 376 -18.80 -6.54 -60.07
C ILE A 376 -19.52 -5.75 -61.16
N ARG A 377 -20.84 -5.91 -61.19
CA ARG A 377 -21.73 -5.19 -62.11
C ARG A 377 -21.72 -3.69 -61.79
N LYS A 378 -21.77 -2.84 -62.83
CA LYS A 378 -21.59 -1.38 -62.71
C LYS A 378 -22.61 -0.69 -61.79
N ASP A 379 -23.77 -1.30 -61.59
CA ASP A 379 -24.84 -0.82 -60.72
C ASP A 379 -24.60 -1.12 -59.24
N HIS A 380 -23.62 -1.95 -58.89
CA HIS A 380 -23.28 -2.32 -57.51
C HIS A 380 -24.49 -2.84 -56.67
N CYS A 381 -25.52 -3.36 -57.35
CA CYS A 381 -26.73 -3.89 -56.74
C CYS A 381 -26.67 -5.41 -56.69
N ILE A 382 -27.06 -5.98 -55.55
CA ILE A 382 -27.33 -7.41 -55.40
C ILE A 382 -28.79 -7.61 -55.81
N TYR A 383 -29.01 -8.45 -56.84
CA TYR A 383 -30.35 -8.82 -57.28
C TYR A 383 -30.75 -10.14 -56.64
N VAL A 384 -31.88 -10.15 -55.95
CA VAL A 384 -32.55 -11.36 -55.48
C VAL A 384 -33.84 -11.47 -56.29
N ASP A 385 -34.06 -12.61 -56.96
CA ASP A 385 -35.22 -12.84 -57.82
C ASP A 385 -35.46 -11.75 -58.90
N GLY A 386 -34.37 -11.22 -59.46
CA GLY A 386 -34.42 -10.21 -60.53
C GLY A 386 -34.78 -8.80 -60.07
N ARG A 387 -34.97 -8.55 -58.77
CA ARG A 387 -35.18 -7.22 -58.19
C ARG A 387 -33.92 -6.73 -57.46
N PRO A 388 -33.50 -5.46 -57.62
CA PRO A 388 -32.36 -4.92 -56.88
C PRO A 388 -32.78 -4.68 -55.43
N GLU A 389 -32.40 -5.57 -54.51
CA GLU A 389 -32.84 -5.48 -53.11
C GLU A 389 -31.85 -4.69 -52.24
N MET A 390 -30.54 -4.84 -52.43
CA MET A 390 -29.54 -4.16 -51.62
C MET A 390 -28.30 -3.73 -52.40
N SER A 391 -27.78 -2.54 -52.09
CA SER A 391 -26.49 -2.08 -52.61
C SER A 391 -25.34 -2.74 -51.83
N ILE A 392 -24.33 -3.25 -52.55
CA ILE A 392 -23.09 -3.80 -51.95
C ILE A 392 -22.44 -2.77 -51.01
N ARG A 393 -22.58 -1.47 -51.31
CA ARG A 393 -22.06 -0.37 -50.49
C ARG A 393 -22.67 -0.37 -49.10
N CYS A 394 -23.98 -0.54 -48.99
CA CYS A 394 -24.69 -0.62 -47.72
C CYS A 394 -24.27 -1.86 -46.92
N VAL A 395 -24.08 -2.99 -47.60
CA VAL A 395 -23.60 -4.23 -46.95
C VAL A 395 -22.19 -4.05 -46.40
N LEU A 396 -21.29 -3.36 -47.14
CA LEU A 396 -19.93 -3.11 -46.68
C LEU A 396 -19.85 -2.21 -45.44
N LEU A 397 -20.87 -1.38 -45.16
CA LEU A 397 -20.91 -0.58 -43.92
C LEU A 397 -20.95 -1.45 -42.65
N VAL A 398 -21.31 -2.73 -42.76
CA VAL A 398 -21.21 -3.70 -41.65
C VAL A 398 -19.78 -3.83 -41.12
N ILE A 399 -18.76 -3.48 -41.91
CA ILE A 399 -17.36 -3.41 -41.45
C ILE A 399 -17.22 -2.53 -40.20
N TYR A 400 -17.90 -1.39 -40.14
CA TYR A 400 -17.87 -0.51 -38.97
C TYR A 400 -18.48 -1.19 -37.72
N LEU A 401 -19.58 -1.92 -37.90
CA LEU A 401 -20.22 -2.66 -36.82
C LEU A 401 -19.31 -3.77 -36.30
N VAL A 402 -18.68 -4.53 -37.19
CA VAL A 402 -17.71 -5.58 -36.81
C VAL A 402 -16.54 -4.97 -36.04
N ALA A 403 -15.99 -3.84 -36.50
CA ALA A 403 -14.91 -3.15 -35.81
C ALA A 403 -15.32 -2.70 -34.40
N ALA A 404 -16.52 -2.12 -34.26
CA ALA A 404 -17.06 -1.69 -32.99
C ALA A 404 -17.28 -2.86 -32.01
N ILE A 405 -17.81 -3.99 -32.49
CA ILE A 405 -18.03 -5.20 -31.68
C ILE A 405 -16.69 -5.73 -31.15
N VAL A 406 -15.67 -5.86 -32.01
CA VAL A 406 -14.34 -6.34 -31.61
C VAL A 406 -13.68 -5.38 -30.61
N ALA A 407 -13.77 -4.06 -30.84
CA ALA A 407 -13.26 -3.07 -29.88
C ALA A 407 -13.96 -3.16 -28.52
N THR A 408 -15.26 -3.44 -28.51
CA THR A 408 -16.07 -3.60 -27.28
C THR A 408 -15.65 -4.86 -26.52
N ILE A 409 -15.45 -5.98 -27.22
CA ILE A 409 -14.94 -7.22 -26.62
C ILE A 409 -13.54 -6.99 -26.05
N GLY A 410 -12.65 -6.30 -26.78
CA GLY A 410 -11.31 -5.96 -26.31
C GLY A 410 -11.32 -5.13 -25.03
N LEU A 411 -12.17 -4.11 -24.97
CA LEU A 411 -12.36 -3.29 -23.76
C LEU A 411 -12.85 -4.14 -22.58
N TRP A 412 -13.86 -5.00 -22.81
CA TRP A 412 -14.42 -5.87 -21.77
C TRP A 412 -13.41 -6.92 -21.26
N MET A 413 -12.60 -7.51 -22.14
CA MET A 413 -11.55 -8.44 -21.72
C MET A 413 -10.49 -7.77 -20.83
N ASN A 414 -10.16 -6.51 -21.11
CA ASN A 414 -9.20 -5.74 -20.33
C ASN A 414 -9.75 -5.39 -18.93
N THR A 415 -11.03 -5.04 -18.81
CA THR A 415 -11.65 -4.77 -17.49
C THR A 415 -11.62 -6.02 -16.61
N VAL A 416 -12.01 -7.18 -17.14
CA VAL A 416 -12.04 -8.46 -16.42
C VAL A 416 -10.63 -8.94 -16.01
N ARG A 417 -9.61 -8.63 -16.81
CA ARG A 417 -8.21 -8.96 -16.48
C ARG A 417 -7.75 -8.15 -15.26
N VAL A 418 -8.01 -6.85 -15.25
CA VAL A 418 -7.63 -5.95 -14.15
C VAL A 418 -8.30 -6.37 -12.83
N GLU A 419 -9.59 -6.73 -12.86
CA GLU A 419 -10.28 -7.23 -11.65
C GLU A 419 -9.69 -8.54 -11.09
N ARG A 420 -9.27 -9.46 -11.98
CA ARG A 420 -8.66 -10.72 -11.56
C ARG A 420 -7.27 -10.54 -10.96
N GLU A 421 -6.47 -9.63 -11.50
CA GLU A 421 -5.13 -9.33 -10.97
C GLU A 421 -5.21 -8.54 -9.66
N LEU A 422 -6.15 -7.59 -9.52
CA LEU A 422 -6.44 -6.92 -8.25
C LEU A 422 -6.80 -7.91 -7.13
N LYS A 423 -7.53 -8.99 -7.45
CA LYS A 423 -7.88 -10.04 -6.49
C LYS A 423 -6.71 -10.98 -6.15
N LYS A 424 -5.65 -11.00 -6.97
CA LYS A 424 -4.46 -11.84 -6.79
C LYS A 424 -3.25 -11.09 -6.21
N SER A 425 -3.26 -9.76 -6.22
CA SER A 425 -2.13 -8.93 -5.76
C SER A 425 -2.01 -8.87 -4.23
N ASN A 426 -1.66 -10.00 -3.62
CA ASN A 426 -0.83 -10.09 -2.42
C ASN A 426 0.57 -10.65 -2.77
N VAL A 427 0.88 -10.83 -4.06
CA VAL A 427 2.15 -11.39 -4.54
C VAL A 427 2.67 -10.52 -5.67
N ILE A 428 3.80 -9.86 -5.44
CA ILE A 428 4.52 -9.03 -6.40
C ILE A 428 4.87 -9.90 -7.62
N ARG A 429 4.29 -9.61 -8.79
CA ARG A 429 4.78 -10.11 -10.08
C ARG A 429 4.97 -8.95 -11.04
N PHE A 430 6.21 -8.79 -11.49
CA PHE A 430 6.54 -8.04 -12.69
C PHE A 430 5.85 -8.70 -13.89
N GLN A 431 5.04 -7.94 -14.62
CA GLN A 431 4.46 -8.38 -15.88
C GLN A 431 5.13 -7.61 -17.02
N ILE A 432 5.93 -8.35 -17.79
CA ILE A 432 6.45 -7.93 -19.09
C ILE A 432 5.69 -8.72 -20.17
N ILE A 433 5.41 -8.04 -21.29
CA ILE A 433 5.15 -8.50 -22.69
C ILE A 433 3.71 -8.93 -23.08
N PHE A 434 3.02 -8.08 -23.88
CA PHE A 434 2.66 -8.25 -25.32
C PHE A 434 1.59 -7.22 -25.78
N PRO A 435 1.56 -6.83 -27.07
CA PRO A 435 2.51 -5.96 -27.75
C PRO A 435 2.31 -4.47 -27.41
N ALA A 436 3.42 -3.74 -27.43
CA ALA A 436 3.63 -2.37 -26.95
C ALA A 436 2.88 -1.25 -27.69
N ALA A 437 1.84 -1.53 -28.49
CA ALA A 437 1.04 -0.48 -29.15
C ALA A 437 -0.22 -0.11 -28.36
N VAL A 438 -0.83 -1.06 -27.63
CA VAL A 438 -2.11 -0.81 -26.92
C VAL A 438 -1.91 -0.12 -25.57
N VAL A 439 -0.74 -0.34 -24.95
CA VAL A 439 -0.32 0.23 -23.66
C VAL A 439 0.27 1.63 -23.83
N VAL A 440 0.02 2.30 -24.95
CA VAL A 440 0.51 3.66 -25.28
C VAL A 440 -0.62 4.68 -25.19
N PHE A 441 -1.87 4.29 -25.43
CA PHE A 441 -2.93 5.27 -25.72
C PHE A 441 -3.67 5.86 -24.51
N CYS A 442 -3.61 5.23 -23.32
CA CYS A 442 -3.85 5.93 -22.03
C CYS A 442 -2.56 6.01 -21.22
N ASN A 443 -1.40 6.02 -21.90
CA ASN A 443 -0.09 5.93 -21.25
C ASN A 443 0.97 6.91 -21.78
N TYR A 444 0.58 7.81 -22.69
CA TYR A 444 1.38 8.95 -23.15
C TYR A 444 0.79 10.26 -22.69
#